data_AF-E2AAE8-F1
#
_entry.id   AF-E2AAE8-F1
#
_cell.length_a   1.000
_cell.length_b   1.000
_cell.length_c   1.000
_cell.angle_alpha   90.00
_cell.angle_beta   90.00
_cell.angle_gamma   90.00
#
_symmetry.space_group_name_H-M   'P 1'
#
loop_
_entity.id
_entity.type
_entity.pdbx_description
1 polymer ?
#
loop_
_entity_poly.entity_id
_entity_poly.type
_entity_poly.pdbx_seq_one_letter_code
_entity_poly.pdbx_strand_id
1 'polypeptide(L)'
;MGKIPAKKHRGVKDVEKQRAKRLAELELRTNIAPKDTDEQAIPKSLERMIKLKEAAKTNNISKRKRKKKNALICVGQQHSKLSLHPKAKPEKTVPVFQQRPNESGEQFLHRISKDTYAFLKETAFEKKYGVQIERDLESGQIQGLIKCKREKDDVEILRAHKNIKRKKKTTETSLTKNEKRKLKLQLKREKKLKNADEFENLQDKIAFNEVAHEPPKLNIKSKKMNEERKPKNLLLNSLLENSKVSSNSKVMDRSGKRKNLPVIERRKLEKQQSDAIVAYRRLKSQRLANRSC
;
A
#
# COMPACT_ATOMS: atom_id res chain seq x y z
N MET A 1 11.97 -47.39 -13.82
CA MET A 1 11.22 -46.68 -12.76
C MET A 1 12.17 -45.77 -11.98
N GLY A 2 12.24 -44.49 -12.31
CA GLY A 2 13.14 -43.54 -11.63
C GLY A 2 12.53 -43.00 -10.34
N LYS A 3 13.20 -43.20 -9.19
CA LYS A 3 12.81 -42.60 -7.90
C LYS A 3 13.13 -41.10 -7.92
N ILE A 4 12.10 -40.25 -7.83
CA ILE A 4 12.26 -38.81 -7.71
C ILE A 4 12.85 -38.50 -6.32
N PRO A 5 14.01 -37.82 -6.21
CA PRO A 5 14.61 -37.53 -4.92
C PRO A 5 13.79 -36.51 -4.14
N ALA A 6 13.56 -36.79 -2.85
CA ALA A 6 12.82 -35.91 -1.96
C ALA A 6 13.55 -34.57 -1.74
N LYS A 7 12.77 -33.48 -1.75
CA LYS A 7 13.27 -32.12 -1.53
C LYS A 7 13.81 -31.97 -0.10
N LYS A 8 15.12 -31.79 0.05
CA LYS A 8 15.74 -31.48 1.35
C LYS A 8 15.25 -30.12 1.86
N HIS A 9 14.58 -30.10 3.02
CA HIS A 9 14.23 -28.85 3.70
C HIS A 9 15.50 -28.25 4.29
N ARG A 10 15.89 -27.05 3.82
CA ARG A 10 16.96 -26.29 4.46
C ARG A 10 16.44 -25.82 5.82
N GLY A 11 16.94 -26.44 6.89
CA GLY A 11 16.75 -25.93 8.25
C GLY A 11 17.30 -24.51 8.40
N VAL A 12 16.88 -23.83 9.45
CA VAL A 12 17.47 -22.55 9.84
C VAL A 12 18.94 -22.82 10.21
N LYS A 13 19.86 -22.19 9.49
CA LYS A 13 21.31 -22.46 9.58
C LYS A 13 21.85 -22.28 11.01
N ASP A 14 21.39 -21.21 11.69
CA ASP A 14 21.72 -20.90 13.08
C ASP A 14 20.45 -20.53 13.87
N VAL A 15 19.97 -21.43 14.72
CA VAL A 15 18.71 -21.25 15.48
C VAL A 15 18.81 -20.09 16.47
N GLU A 16 19.97 -19.91 17.10
CA GLU A 16 20.21 -18.85 18.08
C GLU A 16 20.19 -17.46 17.45
N LYS A 17 20.81 -17.28 16.28
CA LYS A 17 20.75 -16.01 15.54
C LYS A 17 19.33 -15.65 15.13
N GLN A 18 18.51 -16.65 14.77
CA GLN A 18 17.11 -16.41 14.45
C GLN A 18 16.30 -16.02 15.69
N ARG A 19 16.55 -16.67 16.84
CA ARG A 19 15.95 -16.30 18.13
C ARG A 19 16.35 -14.89 18.54
N ALA A 20 17.63 -14.54 18.47
CA ALA A 20 18.13 -13.20 18.79
C ALA A 20 17.48 -12.12 17.91
N LYS A 21 17.39 -12.34 16.59
CA LYS A 21 16.68 -11.43 15.68
C LYS A 21 15.21 -11.27 16.03
N ARG A 22 14.54 -12.38 16.37
CA ARG A 22 13.13 -12.37 16.76
C ARG A 22 12.91 -11.61 18.08
N LEU A 23 13.80 -11.78 19.05
CA LEU A 23 13.74 -11.05 20.32
C LEU A 23 13.97 -9.55 20.12
N ALA A 24 14.98 -9.15 19.32
CA ALA A 24 15.24 -7.75 19.01
C ALA A 24 14.07 -7.06 18.27
N GLU A 25 13.41 -7.77 17.34
CA GLU A 25 12.22 -7.25 16.66
C GLU A 25 11.01 -7.10 17.61
N LEU A 26 10.89 -8.00 18.59
CA LEU A 26 9.82 -7.94 19.60
C LEU A 26 10.05 -6.84 20.65
N GLU A 27 11.31 -6.55 20.99
CA GLU A 27 11.69 -5.48 21.91
C GLU A 27 11.15 -4.12 21.45
N LEU A 28 11.27 -3.83 20.15
CA LEU A 28 10.79 -2.55 19.56
C LEU A 28 9.27 -2.46 19.38
N ARG A 29 8.54 -3.59 19.52
CA ARG A 29 7.11 -3.69 19.17
C ARG A 29 6.19 -3.75 20.39
N THR A 30 6.74 -4.07 21.56
CA THR A 30 5.97 -4.15 22.81
C THR A 30 5.95 -2.78 23.49
N ASN A 31 4.89 -2.47 24.24
CA ASN A 31 4.82 -1.30 25.10
C ASN A 31 5.72 -1.52 26.32
N ILE A 32 7.03 -1.53 26.12
CA ILE A 32 8.02 -1.56 27.19
C ILE A 32 7.99 -0.20 27.89
N ALA A 33 8.18 -0.20 29.21
CA ALA A 33 8.39 1.04 29.95
C ALA A 33 9.57 1.83 29.34
N PRO A 34 9.53 3.17 29.34
CA PRO A 34 10.68 3.99 28.97
C PRO A 34 11.94 3.54 29.71
N LYS A 35 13.10 3.54 29.03
CA LYS A 35 14.39 3.15 29.63
C LYS A 35 14.81 4.12 30.73
N ASP A 36 14.56 5.40 30.50
CA ASP A 36 14.84 6.48 31.43
C ASP A 36 13.53 7.15 31.83
N THR A 37 13.22 7.14 33.12
CA THR A 37 11.98 7.72 33.68
C THR A 37 12.01 9.24 33.70
N ASP A 38 13.19 9.83 33.78
CA ASP A 38 13.39 11.28 33.95
C ASP A 38 13.66 11.99 32.63
N GLU A 39 13.95 11.25 31.56
CA GLU A 39 14.16 11.82 30.23
C GLU A 39 12.82 12.09 29.53
N GLN A 40 12.46 13.37 29.43
CA GLN A 40 11.34 13.78 28.60
C GLN A 40 11.84 14.05 27.17
N ALA A 41 11.29 13.30 26.20
CA ALA A 41 11.59 13.52 24.79
C ALA A 41 11.19 14.95 24.37
N ILE A 42 12.14 15.69 23.81
CA ILE A 42 11.88 17.04 23.28
C ILE A 42 10.88 16.93 22.12
N PRO A 43 9.79 17.72 22.11
CA PRO A 43 8.85 17.74 21.00
C PRO A 43 9.55 18.04 19.66
N LYS A 44 9.15 17.32 18.60
CA LYS A 44 9.75 17.47 17.25
C LYS A 44 9.72 18.91 16.72
N SER A 45 8.73 19.71 17.12
CA SER A 45 8.65 21.13 16.79
C SER A 45 9.80 21.93 17.39
N LEU A 46 10.10 21.72 18.67
CA LEU A 46 11.24 22.31 19.38
C LEU A 46 12.56 21.84 18.80
N GLU A 47 12.69 20.55 18.49
CA GLU A 47 13.88 19.99 17.84
C GLU A 47 14.16 20.69 16.48
N ARG A 48 13.12 20.94 15.67
CA ARG A 48 13.25 21.70 14.42
C ARG A 48 13.69 23.13 14.65
N MET A 49 13.16 23.80 15.68
CA MET A 49 13.58 25.17 16.00
C MET A 49 15.02 25.24 16.48
N ILE A 50 15.46 24.29 17.31
CA ILE A 50 16.85 24.18 17.76
C ILE A 50 17.77 23.98 16.55
N LYS A 51 17.42 23.03 15.65
CA LYS A 51 18.14 22.82 14.39
C LYS A 51 18.20 24.08 13.51
N LEU A 52 17.10 24.82 13.39
CA LEU A 52 17.07 26.09 12.66
C LEU A 52 17.97 27.15 13.32
N LYS A 53 17.95 27.25 14.64
CA LYS A 53 18.79 28.17 15.42
C LYS A 53 20.28 27.83 15.25
N GLU A 54 20.64 26.56 15.28
CA GLU A 54 22.01 26.08 15.04
C GLU A 54 22.45 26.32 13.59
N ALA A 55 21.57 26.04 12.62
CA ALA A 55 21.83 26.32 11.21
C ALA A 55 22.02 27.83 10.96
N ALA A 56 21.27 28.68 11.66
CA ALA A 56 21.42 30.14 11.60
C ALA A 56 22.74 30.61 12.22
N LYS A 57 23.11 30.06 13.40
CA LYS A 57 24.39 30.36 14.07
C LYS A 57 25.60 29.94 13.23
N THR A 58 25.50 28.80 12.56
CA THR A 58 26.58 28.25 11.71
C THR A 58 26.66 28.92 10.33
N ASN A 59 25.89 29.98 10.07
CA ASN A 59 25.83 30.71 8.79
C ASN A 59 25.56 29.83 7.55
N ASN A 60 25.02 28.62 7.75
CA ASN A 60 24.69 27.67 6.68
C ASN A 60 23.35 27.96 5.99
N ILE A 61 22.66 29.04 6.39
CA ILE A 61 21.44 29.49 5.71
C ILE A 61 21.87 30.28 4.48
N SER A 62 21.93 29.60 3.33
CA SER A 62 22.22 30.24 2.06
C SER A 62 21.25 31.41 1.84
N LYS A 63 21.76 32.64 1.83
CA LYS A 63 20.97 33.83 1.50
C LYS A 63 20.45 33.64 0.07
N ARG A 64 19.13 33.65 -0.12
CA ARG A 64 18.50 33.53 -1.43
C ARG A 64 19.02 34.65 -2.32
N LYS A 65 19.92 34.33 -3.27
CA LYS A 65 20.50 35.33 -4.17
C LYS A 65 19.36 36.03 -4.92
N ARG A 66 19.31 37.37 -4.86
CA ARG A 66 18.36 38.16 -5.65
C ARG A 66 18.59 37.86 -7.13
N LYS A 67 17.54 37.44 -7.85
CA LYS A 67 17.62 37.18 -9.29
C LYS A 67 17.91 38.49 -10.01
N LYS A 68 18.90 38.51 -10.92
CA LYS A 68 19.17 39.65 -11.81
C LYS A 68 17.96 39.81 -12.74
N LYS A 69 17.42 41.03 -12.89
CA LYS A 69 16.18 41.30 -13.64
C LYS A 69 16.27 41.01 -15.15
N ASN A 70 17.49 40.98 -15.71
CA ASN A 70 17.74 40.77 -17.14
C ASN A 70 18.52 39.47 -17.44
N ALA A 71 18.51 38.50 -16.53
CA ALA A 71 19.14 37.22 -16.81
C ALA A 71 18.28 36.41 -17.79
N LEU A 72 18.92 35.84 -18.81
CA LEU A 72 18.27 34.89 -19.72
C LEU A 72 17.61 33.76 -18.91
N ILE A 73 16.36 33.46 -19.23
CA ILE A 73 15.62 32.41 -18.53
C ILE A 73 16.23 31.05 -18.90
N CYS A 74 16.61 30.28 -17.88
CA CYS A 74 17.10 28.92 -18.02
C CYS A 74 16.23 27.97 -17.18
N VAL A 75 15.67 26.94 -17.81
CA VAL A 75 14.79 25.94 -17.21
C VAL A 75 15.38 24.56 -17.45
N GLY A 76 15.37 23.70 -16.42
CA GLY A 76 15.85 22.31 -16.54
C GLY A 76 17.34 22.11 -16.24
N GLN A 77 18.08 23.18 -15.94
CA GLN A 77 19.48 23.10 -15.49
C GLN A 77 19.53 22.73 -13.99
N GLN A 78 18.97 21.58 -13.63
CA GLN A 78 19.09 21.03 -12.28
C GLN A 78 20.14 19.94 -12.29
N HIS A 79 21.35 20.26 -11.80
CA HIS A 79 22.39 19.28 -11.48
C HIS A 79 22.07 18.54 -10.17
N SER A 80 20.81 18.23 -9.89
CA SER A 80 20.51 17.31 -8.79
C SER A 80 20.61 15.92 -9.35
N LYS A 81 21.75 15.27 -9.12
CA LYS A 81 21.84 13.80 -9.11
C LYS A 81 20.85 13.33 -8.04
N LEU A 82 19.57 13.27 -8.38
CA LEU A 82 18.60 12.52 -7.60
C LEU A 82 19.15 11.10 -7.61
N SER A 83 19.52 10.62 -6.44
CA SER A 83 19.91 9.24 -6.19
C SER A 83 18.74 8.35 -6.61
N LEU A 84 18.65 8.09 -7.91
CA LEU A 84 17.76 7.12 -8.50
C LEU A 84 18.22 5.78 -7.92
N HIS A 85 17.29 5.10 -7.26
CA HIS A 85 17.52 3.76 -6.75
C HIS A 85 18.23 2.91 -7.83
N PRO A 86 19.22 2.05 -7.50
CA PRO A 86 20.05 1.35 -8.50
C PRO A 86 19.28 0.49 -9.53
N LYS A 87 17.97 0.31 -9.34
CA LYS A 87 17.06 -0.45 -10.21
C LYS A 87 15.97 0.41 -10.86
N ALA A 88 16.04 1.73 -10.73
CA ALA A 88 15.08 2.62 -11.38
C ALA A 88 15.40 2.70 -12.88
N LYS A 89 14.35 2.75 -13.71
CA LYS A 89 14.52 2.95 -15.16
C LYS A 89 15.21 4.31 -15.38
N PRO A 90 16.23 4.40 -16.24
CA PRO A 90 16.86 5.68 -16.55
C PRO A 90 15.78 6.62 -17.13
N GLU A 91 15.63 7.79 -16.54
CA GLU A 91 14.74 8.82 -17.08
C GLU A 91 15.29 9.30 -18.43
N LYS A 92 14.40 9.51 -19.39
CA LYS A 92 14.78 10.13 -20.66
C LYS A 92 15.32 11.52 -20.37
N THR A 93 16.51 11.83 -20.91
CA THR A 93 17.14 13.13 -20.75
C THR A 93 16.23 14.22 -21.32
N VAL A 94 15.85 15.17 -20.45
CA VAL A 94 15.04 16.31 -20.84
C VAL A 94 15.99 17.40 -21.37
N PRO A 95 15.72 17.98 -22.56
CA PRO A 95 16.52 19.10 -23.06
C PRO A 95 16.51 20.27 -22.09
N VAL A 96 17.66 20.95 -21.95
CA VAL A 96 17.75 22.18 -21.16
C VAL A 96 17.22 23.33 -22.00
N PHE A 97 16.24 24.07 -21.47
CA PHE A 97 15.63 25.19 -22.19
C PHE A 97 16.28 26.50 -21.76
N GLN A 98 17.01 27.14 -22.67
CA GLN A 98 17.65 28.44 -22.46
C GLN A 98 17.04 29.48 -23.39
N GLN A 99 16.75 30.66 -22.87
CA GLN A 99 16.30 31.80 -23.67
C GLN A 99 17.43 32.31 -24.55
N ARG A 100 17.13 32.60 -25.83
CA ARG A 100 18.14 33.13 -26.76
C ARG A 100 18.39 34.63 -26.51
N PRO A 101 19.58 35.16 -26.83
CA PRO A 101 19.96 36.54 -26.53
C PRO A 101 19.03 37.63 -27.13
N ASN A 102 18.25 37.33 -28.18
CA ASN A 102 17.33 38.27 -28.82
C ASN A 102 15.85 37.84 -28.75
N GLU A 103 15.52 36.89 -27.89
CA GLU A 103 14.18 36.33 -27.80
C GLU A 103 13.41 36.98 -26.66
N SER A 104 12.16 37.40 -26.92
CA SER A 104 11.29 37.91 -25.85
C SER A 104 10.88 36.79 -24.89
N GLY A 105 10.54 37.13 -23.65
CA GLY A 105 10.07 36.13 -22.67
C GLY A 105 8.86 35.34 -23.18
N GLU A 106 7.97 35.98 -23.93
CA GLU A 106 6.79 35.34 -24.54
C GLU A 106 7.17 34.39 -25.67
N GLN A 107 8.05 34.81 -26.59
CA GLN A 107 8.56 33.95 -27.67
C GLN A 107 9.27 32.71 -27.10
N PHE A 108 10.02 32.90 -26.01
CA PHE A 108 10.67 31.81 -25.28
C PHE A 108 9.66 30.80 -24.71
N LEU A 109 8.60 31.29 -24.05
CA LEU A 109 7.55 30.42 -23.52
C LEU A 109 6.80 29.68 -24.63
N HIS A 110 6.53 30.34 -25.75
CA HIS A 110 5.91 29.71 -26.92
C HIS A 110 6.83 28.66 -27.56
N ARG A 111 8.15 28.90 -27.62
CA ARG A 111 9.11 27.89 -28.07
C ARG A 111 9.12 26.68 -27.12
N ILE A 112 9.18 26.91 -25.81
CA ILE A 112 9.15 25.83 -24.82
C ILE A 112 7.87 25.01 -24.95
N SER A 113 6.71 25.64 -25.09
CA SER A 113 5.44 24.90 -25.20
C SER A 113 5.43 24.01 -26.44
N LYS A 114 5.97 24.50 -27.57
CA LYS A 114 6.15 23.72 -28.79
C LYS A 114 7.13 22.55 -28.59
N ASP A 115 8.29 22.80 -28.00
CA ASP A 115 9.34 21.79 -27.82
C ASP A 115 8.92 20.70 -26.81
N THR A 116 8.24 21.09 -25.73
CA THR A 116 7.68 20.16 -24.74
C THR A 116 6.59 19.29 -25.35
N TYR A 117 5.72 19.86 -26.18
CA TYR A 117 4.71 19.09 -26.91
C TYR A 117 5.35 18.11 -27.91
N ALA A 118 6.41 18.52 -28.62
CA ALA A 118 7.16 17.62 -29.49
C ALA A 118 7.82 16.47 -28.69
N PHE A 119 8.41 16.77 -27.53
CA PHE A 119 8.99 15.76 -26.64
C PHE A 119 7.95 14.78 -26.09
N LEU A 120 6.76 15.25 -25.72
CA LEU A 120 5.66 14.39 -25.29
C LEU A 120 5.17 13.47 -26.41
N LYS A 121 5.09 13.98 -27.65
CA LYS A 121 4.77 13.15 -28.82
C LYS A 121 5.84 12.10 -29.08
N GLU A 122 7.10 12.46 -28.95
CA GLU A 122 8.22 11.54 -29.10
C GLU A 122 8.17 10.43 -28.05
N THR A 123 8.02 10.76 -26.78
CA THR A 123 7.90 9.75 -25.71
C THR A 123 6.66 8.85 -25.88
N ALA A 124 5.56 9.37 -26.41
CA ALA A 124 4.39 8.56 -26.76
C ALA A 124 4.69 7.61 -27.93
N PHE A 125 5.43 8.08 -28.94
CA PHE A 125 5.88 7.26 -30.06
C PHE A 125 6.82 6.14 -29.60
N GLU A 126 7.82 6.46 -28.78
CA GLU A 126 8.74 5.50 -28.19
C GLU A 126 8.03 4.36 -27.46
N LYS A 127 7.06 4.70 -26.60
CA LYS A 127 6.23 3.74 -25.88
C LYS A 127 5.40 2.88 -26.83
N LYS A 128 4.76 3.50 -27.83
CA LYS A 128 3.87 2.82 -28.77
C LYS A 128 4.61 1.77 -29.60
N TYR A 129 5.81 2.11 -30.08
CA TYR A 129 6.58 1.24 -30.97
C TYR A 129 7.62 0.39 -30.22
N GLY A 130 7.97 0.73 -28.99
CA GLY A 130 9.03 0.07 -28.21
C GLY A 130 10.42 0.45 -28.73
N VAL A 131 10.62 1.73 -28.99
CA VAL A 131 11.83 2.24 -29.62
C VAL A 131 12.31 3.44 -28.81
N GLN A 132 13.61 3.66 -28.71
CA GLN A 132 14.20 4.82 -28.05
C GLN A 132 14.81 5.73 -29.11
N ILE A 133 14.44 6.99 -29.06
CA ILE A 133 14.93 8.05 -29.95
C ILE A 133 16.08 8.74 -29.21
N GLU A 134 17.27 8.64 -29.78
CA GLU A 134 18.46 9.29 -29.25
C GLU A 134 18.58 10.69 -29.84
N ARG A 135 18.74 11.67 -28.95
CA ARG A 135 19.01 13.07 -29.29
C ARG A 135 20.41 13.44 -28.88
N ASP A 136 21.09 14.19 -29.73
CA ASP A 136 22.34 14.83 -29.35
C ASP A 136 22.09 15.81 -28.20
N LEU A 137 22.94 15.75 -27.18
CA LEU A 137 22.83 16.62 -26.00
C LEU A 137 23.05 18.11 -26.33
N GLU A 138 23.77 18.38 -27.41
CA GLU A 138 24.23 19.72 -27.77
C GLU A 138 23.41 20.34 -28.92
N SER A 139 23.10 19.56 -29.96
CA SER A 139 22.33 20.04 -31.11
C SER A 139 20.81 19.83 -30.96
N GLY A 140 20.39 18.88 -30.11
CA GLY A 140 18.99 18.47 -29.98
C GLY A 140 18.43 17.75 -31.20
N GLN A 141 19.25 17.46 -32.21
CA GLN A 141 18.86 16.71 -33.41
C GLN A 141 18.74 15.21 -33.09
N ILE A 142 17.92 14.50 -33.86
CA ILE A 142 17.73 13.07 -33.72
C ILE A 142 18.94 12.38 -34.37
N GLN A 143 19.78 11.75 -33.55
CA GLN A 143 20.99 11.06 -33.99
C GLN A 143 20.67 9.65 -34.48
N GLY A 144 19.71 8.98 -33.84
CA GLY A 144 19.42 7.58 -34.12
C GLY A 144 18.18 7.03 -33.45
N LEU A 145 17.84 5.81 -33.85
CA LEU A 145 16.67 5.08 -33.40
C LEU A 145 17.09 3.69 -32.92
N ILE A 146 17.01 3.43 -31.62
CA ILE A 146 17.37 2.14 -31.02
C ILE A 146 16.11 1.34 -30.71
N LYS A 147 16.01 0.12 -31.25
CA LYS A 147 14.94 -0.80 -30.90
C LYS A 147 15.15 -1.30 -29.47
N CYS A 148 14.24 -0.96 -28.57
CA CYS A 148 14.27 -1.47 -27.21
C CYS A 148 13.41 -2.72 -27.11
N LYS A 149 13.85 -3.70 -26.33
CA LYS A 149 12.97 -4.80 -25.94
C LYS A 149 11.85 -4.21 -25.09
N ARG A 150 10.60 -4.40 -25.50
CA ARG A 150 9.44 -3.95 -24.72
C ARG A 150 9.42 -4.69 -23.38
N GLU A 151 9.96 -4.07 -22.34
CA GLU A 151 9.61 -4.41 -20.97
C GLU A 151 8.16 -3.95 -20.77
N LYS A 152 7.22 -4.87 -21.00
CA LYS A 152 5.80 -4.62 -20.75
C LYS A 152 5.68 -4.15 -19.30
N ASP A 153 5.18 -2.94 -19.09
CA ASP A 153 4.92 -2.46 -17.73
C ASP A 153 3.92 -3.43 -17.08
N ASP A 154 4.28 -3.96 -15.90
CA ASP A 154 3.46 -4.94 -15.16
C ASP A 154 2.00 -4.46 -14.98
N VAL A 155 1.78 -3.15 -14.99
CA VAL A 155 0.47 -2.49 -14.88
C VAL A 155 -0.37 -2.63 -16.15
N GLU A 156 0.23 -2.58 -17.35
CA GLU A 156 -0.49 -2.77 -18.61
C GLU A 156 -0.87 -4.24 -18.83
N ILE A 157 0.03 -5.16 -18.47
CA ILE A 157 -0.28 -6.61 -18.46
C ILE A 157 -1.51 -6.87 -17.56
N LEU A 158 -1.59 -6.22 -16.40
CA LEU A 158 -2.72 -6.37 -15.49
C LEU A 158 -4.04 -5.77 -16.01
N ARG A 159 -4.00 -4.74 -16.88
CA ARG A 159 -5.19 -4.09 -17.45
C ARG A 159 -5.79 -4.88 -18.63
N ALA A 160 -4.98 -5.57 -19.42
CA ALA A 160 -5.42 -6.30 -20.60
C ALA A 160 -6.32 -7.53 -20.31
N HIS A 161 -6.40 -8.00 -19.07
CA HIS A 161 -7.04 -9.27 -18.73
C HIS A 161 -8.50 -9.21 -18.25
N LYS A 162 -9.20 -8.07 -18.37
CA LYS A 162 -10.61 -8.02 -17.94
C LYS A 162 -11.62 -8.49 -18.99
N ASN A 163 -11.32 -8.39 -20.30
CA ASN A 163 -12.34 -8.58 -21.35
C ASN A 163 -12.01 -9.56 -22.48
N ILE A 164 -10.87 -10.29 -22.47
CA ILE A 164 -10.51 -11.16 -23.60
C ILE A 164 -10.77 -12.64 -23.25
N LYS A 165 -12.01 -13.08 -23.44
CA LYS A 165 -12.30 -14.50 -23.70
C LYS A 165 -11.86 -14.81 -25.13
N ARG A 166 -10.59 -15.13 -25.37
CA ARG A 166 -10.16 -15.97 -26.52
C ARG A 166 -8.68 -16.31 -26.42
N LYS A 167 -8.42 -17.58 -26.75
CA LYS A 167 -7.16 -18.31 -26.71
C LYS A 167 -6.03 -17.55 -27.41
N LYS A 168 -4.92 -17.33 -26.73
CA LYS A 168 -3.56 -17.46 -27.30
C LYS A 168 -2.61 -17.93 -26.22
N LYS A 169 -2.01 -19.09 -26.46
CA LYS A 169 -0.85 -19.60 -25.72
C LYS A 169 0.33 -18.71 -26.12
N THR A 170 0.75 -17.84 -25.23
CA THR A 170 2.11 -17.29 -25.22
C THR A 170 2.69 -17.58 -23.85
N THR A 171 3.77 -18.35 -23.88
CA THR A 171 4.61 -18.73 -22.75
C THR A 171 5.34 -17.50 -22.21
N GLU A 172 4.65 -16.69 -21.41
CA GLU A 172 5.31 -15.72 -20.54
C GLU A 172 4.68 -15.82 -19.16
N THR A 173 5.56 -16.05 -18.19
CA THR A 173 5.34 -16.40 -16.79
C THR A 173 4.22 -15.57 -16.15
N SER A 174 3.02 -16.16 -16.05
CA SER A 174 1.94 -15.57 -15.29
C SER A 174 2.35 -15.51 -13.82
N LEU A 175 2.53 -14.29 -13.29
CA LEU A 175 2.84 -14.08 -11.88
C LEU A 175 1.90 -14.90 -10.98
N THR A 176 2.47 -15.55 -9.97
CA THR A 176 1.71 -16.41 -9.06
C THR A 176 0.65 -15.58 -8.31
N LYS A 177 -0.43 -16.22 -7.85
CA LYS A 177 -1.48 -15.53 -7.07
C LYS A 177 -0.91 -14.77 -5.86
N ASN A 178 0.18 -15.27 -5.28
CA ASN A 178 0.88 -14.63 -4.16
C ASN A 178 1.68 -13.39 -4.56
N GLU A 179 2.37 -13.40 -5.70
CA GLU A 179 3.05 -12.21 -6.24
C GLU A 179 2.06 -11.09 -6.54
N LYS A 180 0.93 -11.42 -7.17
CA LYS A 180 -0.16 -10.46 -7.44
C LYS A 180 -0.71 -9.84 -6.14
N ARG A 181 -0.85 -10.64 -5.08
CA ARG A 181 -1.31 -10.16 -3.77
C ARG A 181 -0.27 -9.24 -3.12
N LYS A 182 1.02 -9.54 -3.22
CA LYS A 182 2.12 -8.70 -2.70
C LYS A 182 2.18 -7.35 -3.41
N LEU A 183 2.13 -7.34 -4.74
CA LEU A 183 2.12 -6.10 -5.54
C LEU A 183 0.90 -5.22 -5.20
N LYS A 184 -0.28 -5.83 -5.04
CA LYS A 184 -1.50 -5.11 -4.63
C LYS A 184 -1.37 -4.49 -3.22
N LEU A 185 -0.68 -5.16 -2.31
CA LEU A 185 -0.41 -4.66 -0.96
C LEU A 185 0.60 -3.50 -0.99
N GLN A 186 1.66 -3.59 -1.81
CA GLN A 186 2.64 -2.53 -1.99
C GLN A 186 1.99 -1.26 -2.58
N LEU A 187 1.21 -1.40 -3.65
CA LEU A 187 0.44 -0.29 -4.24
C LEU A 187 -0.52 0.37 -3.22
N LYS A 188 -1.16 -0.42 -2.36
CA LYS A 188 -2.01 0.12 -1.29
C LYS A 188 -1.21 0.90 -0.24
N ARG A 189 0.00 0.46 0.10
CA ARG A 189 0.89 1.17 1.04
C ARG A 189 1.40 2.48 0.43
N GLU A 190 1.86 2.45 -0.82
CA GLU A 190 2.31 3.65 -1.52
C GLU A 190 1.21 4.71 -1.66
N LYS A 191 -0.03 4.29 -1.98
CA LYS A 191 -1.17 5.22 -2.02
C LYS A 191 -1.49 5.83 -0.65
N LYS A 192 -1.36 5.07 0.44
CA LYS A 192 -1.53 5.59 1.79
C LYS A 192 -0.42 6.55 2.19
N LEU A 193 0.82 6.27 1.80
CA LEU A 193 1.97 7.16 2.05
C LEU A 193 1.90 8.46 1.24
N LYS A 194 1.32 8.43 0.03
CA LYS A 194 1.06 9.64 -0.77
C LYS A 194 -0.09 10.49 -0.22
N ASN A 195 -1.03 9.87 0.49
CA ASN A 195 -2.11 10.56 1.20
C ASN A 195 -1.74 10.91 2.65
N ALA A 196 -0.45 11.06 2.97
CA ALA A 196 -0.01 11.32 4.35
C ALA A 196 -0.35 12.74 4.84
N ASP A 197 -0.57 13.69 3.94
CA ASP A 197 -1.09 15.01 4.30
C ASP A 197 -2.62 14.98 4.25
N GLU A 198 -3.23 14.29 5.22
CA GLU A 198 -4.68 14.28 5.45
C GLU A 198 -5.25 15.71 5.60
N PHE A 199 -4.41 16.68 5.95
CA PHE A 199 -4.72 18.10 6.08
C PHE A 199 -4.83 18.88 4.75
N GLU A 200 -4.20 18.42 3.66
CA GLU A 200 -4.32 19.14 2.38
C GLU A 200 -5.75 19.11 1.83
N ASN A 201 -6.50 18.04 2.12
CA ASN A 201 -7.90 17.90 1.71
C ASN A 201 -8.89 18.62 2.65
N LEU A 202 -8.43 19.14 3.80
CA LEU A 202 -9.24 19.86 4.79
C LEU A 202 -9.09 21.38 4.70
N GLN A 203 -8.20 21.89 3.83
CA GLN A 203 -8.04 23.33 3.62
C GLN A 203 -8.92 23.83 2.48
N ASP A 204 -9.97 24.60 2.82
CA ASP A 204 -10.67 25.44 1.85
C ASP A 204 -9.81 26.69 1.55
N LYS A 205 -9.45 26.87 0.28
CA LYS A 205 -8.74 28.05 -0.20
C LYS A 205 -9.76 29.10 -0.63
N ILE A 206 -10.00 30.05 0.25
CA ILE A 206 -10.94 31.16 0.01
C ILE A 206 -10.14 32.35 -0.54
N ALA A 207 -10.59 32.93 -1.65
CA ALA A 207 -9.95 34.12 -2.22
C ALA A 207 -10.34 35.39 -1.44
N PHE A 208 -9.45 36.39 -1.40
CA PHE A 208 -9.79 37.69 -0.82
C PHE A 208 -10.95 38.32 -1.62
N ASN A 209 -12.01 38.78 -0.95
CA ASN A 209 -13.30 39.24 -1.50
C ASN A 209 -14.30 38.15 -1.93
N GLU A 210 -14.11 36.89 -1.52
CA GLU A 210 -15.16 35.87 -1.69
C GLU A 210 -16.27 36.08 -0.64
N VAL A 211 -17.47 36.41 -1.09
CA VAL A 211 -18.66 36.57 -0.23
C VAL A 211 -19.25 35.18 0.02
N ALA A 212 -19.24 34.73 1.28
CA ALA A 212 -19.82 33.46 1.67
C ALA A 212 -21.35 33.47 1.44
N HIS A 213 -21.87 32.53 0.66
CA HIS A 213 -23.32 32.36 0.48
C HIS A 213 -23.96 31.64 1.68
N GLU A 214 -25.23 31.97 1.94
CA GLU A 214 -26.05 31.25 2.94
C GLU A 214 -26.07 29.75 2.59
N PRO A 215 -25.89 28.85 3.56
CA PRO A 215 -25.94 27.42 3.31
C PRO A 215 -27.29 27.03 2.68
N PRO A 216 -27.30 26.05 1.75
CA PRO A 216 -28.53 25.65 1.07
C PRO A 216 -29.55 25.14 2.08
N LYS A 217 -30.79 25.64 1.99
CA LYS A 217 -31.91 25.20 2.82
C LYS A 217 -32.29 23.77 2.44
N LEU A 218 -32.07 22.82 3.35
CA LEU A 218 -32.37 21.40 3.14
C LEU A 218 -33.88 21.16 3.25
N ASN A 219 -34.54 21.09 2.10
CA ASN A 219 -35.92 20.61 2.02
C ASN A 219 -35.95 19.09 2.16
N ILE A 220 -36.12 18.60 3.39
CA ILE A 220 -36.24 17.17 3.68
C ILE A 220 -37.56 16.68 3.06
N LYS A 221 -37.47 16.09 1.87
CA LYS A 221 -38.59 15.33 1.29
C LYS A 221 -38.80 14.10 2.16
N SER A 222 -39.77 14.15 3.06
CA SER A 222 -40.20 12.99 3.84
C SER A 222 -40.67 11.91 2.87
N LYS A 223 -39.80 10.91 2.67
CA LYS A 223 -40.13 9.75 1.87
C LYS A 223 -41.18 8.99 2.66
N LYS A 224 -42.43 8.96 2.19
CA LYS A 224 -43.46 8.06 2.73
C LYS A 224 -42.82 6.67 2.82
N MET A 225 -42.59 6.20 4.04
CA MET A 225 -42.02 4.88 4.28
C MET A 225 -43.11 3.89 3.88
N ASN A 226 -42.89 3.13 2.79
CA ASN A 226 -43.73 1.97 2.53
C ASN A 226 -43.57 1.00 3.71
N GLU A 227 -44.61 0.85 4.52
CA GLU A 227 -44.69 -0.02 5.69
C GLU A 227 -44.49 -1.51 5.33
N GLU A 228 -44.57 -1.86 4.05
CA GLU A 228 -44.43 -3.23 3.53
C GLU A 228 -42.98 -3.76 3.48
N ARG A 229 -41.98 -2.94 3.80
CA ARG A 229 -40.58 -3.40 3.80
C ARG A 229 -40.29 -4.20 5.05
N LYS A 230 -40.30 -5.54 4.92
CA LYS A 230 -39.85 -6.47 5.96
C LYS A 230 -38.52 -6.00 6.58
N PRO A 231 -38.43 -5.91 7.92
CA PRO A 231 -37.23 -5.43 8.58
C PRO A 231 -36.06 -6.34 8.23
N LYS A 232 -34.92 -5.75 7.88
CA LYS A 232 -33.67 -6.49 7.70
C LYS A 232 -33.28 -7.06 9.06
N ASN A 233 -32.99 -8.36 9.12
CA ASN A 233 -32.53 -9.04 10.33
C ASN A 233 -31.10 -8.57 10.67
N LEU A 234 -31.00 -7.37 11.24
CA LEU A 234 -29.76 -6.80 11.76
C LEU A 234 -29.46 -7.44 13.12
N LEU A 235 -28.17 -7.56 13.45
CA LEU A 235 -27.70 -8.13 14.73
C LEU A 235 -28.39 -7.48 15.94
N LEU A 236 -28.62 -6.17 15.88
CA LEU A 236 -29.31 -5.43 16.94
C LEU A 236 -30.77 -5.86 17.09
N ASN A 237 -31.47 -6.12 15.98
CA ASN A 237 -32.83 -6.68 16.03
C ASN A 237 -32.82 -8.08 16.64
N SER A 238 -31.80 -8.91 16.33
CA SER A 238 -31.68 -10.23 16.96
C SER A 238 -31.41 -10.17 18.47
N LEU A 239 -30.63 -9.19 18.93
CA LEU A 239 -30.36 -8.99 20.36
C LEU A 239 -31.61 -8.51 21.11
N LEU A 240 -32.43 -7.67 20.46
CA LEU A 240 -33.66 -7.14 21.04
C LEU A 240 -34.81 -8.17 20.97
N GLU A 241 -34.91 -8.97 19.91
CA GLU A 241 -35.90 -10.05 19.75
C GLU A 241 -35.67 -11.21 20.73
N ASN A 242 -34.41 -11.48 21.11
CA ASN A 242 -34.07 -12.51 22.11
C ASN A 242 -34.60 -12.23 23.53
N SER A 243 -35.11 -11.02 23.80
CA SER A 243 -35.80 -10.72 25.07
C SER A 243 -37.23 -11.28 25.12
N LYS A 244 -37.80 -11.64 23.95
CA LYS A 244 -39.10 -12.28 23.84
C LYS A 244 -38.89 -13.78 23.67
N VAL A 245 -39.19 -14.50 24.75
CA VAL A 245 -39.14 -15.97 24.86
C VAL A 245 -39.70 -16.63 23.60
N SER A 246 -38.82 -17.15 22.74
CA SER A 246 -39.21 -18.07 21.68
C SER A 246 -38.48 -19.40 21.90
N SER A 247 -39.24 -20.35 22.42
CA SER A 247 -38.91 -21.73 22.73
C SER A 247 -38.69 -22.58 21.47
N ASN A 248 -37.87 -22.13 20.52
CA ASN A 248 -37.57 -22.87 19.29
C ASN A 248 -36.06 -22.93 19.04
N SER A 249 -35.29 -23.40 20.03
CA SER A 249 -34.00 -24.03 19.71
C SER A 249 -34.33 -25.37 19.04
N LYS A 250 -33.92 -25.55 17.78
CA LYS A 250 -34.01 -26.85 17.12
C LYS A 250 -33.25 -27.85 17.98
N VAL A 251 -33.96 -28.74 18.66
CA VAL A 251 -33.38 -29.86 19.38
C VAL A 251 -32.69 -30.73 18.33
N MET A 252 -31.37 -30.57 18.22
CA MET A 252 -30.56 -31.38 17.32
C MET A 252 -30.48 -32.79 17.89
N ASP A 253 -31.02 -33.78 17.18
CA ASP A 253 -30.98 -35.19 17.58
C ASP A 253 -29.53 -35.67 17.68
N ARG A 254 -29.02 -35.76 18.92
CA ARG A 254 -27.66 -36.24 19.23
C ARG A 254 -27.54 -37.77 19.19
N SER A 255 -28.66 -38.47 18.97
CA SER A 255 -28.77 -39.93 18.93
C SER A 255 -28.35 -40.56 17.59
N GLY A 256 -28.08 -39.74 16.55
CA GLY A 256 -27.73 -40.21 15.21
C GLY A 256 -26.24 -40.47 14.95
N LYS A 257 -25.92 -40.98 13.75
CA LYS A 257 -24.53 -41.15 13.28
C LYS A 257 -23.82 -39.78 13.29
N ARG A 258 -22.66 -39.70 13.96
CA ARG A 258 -21.83 -38.48 14.10
C ARG A 258 -21.48 -37.79 12.78
N LYS A 259 -21.54 -38.54 11.67
CA LYS A 259 -21.31 -38.05 10.31
C LYS A 259 -22.31 -36.95 9.90
N ASN A 260 -23.50 -36.93 10.50
CA ASN A 260 -24.59 -36.00 10.16
C ASN A 260 -24.58 -34.71 10.99
N LEU A 261 -23.75 -34.61 12.04
CA LEU A 261 -23.64 -33.38 12.84
C LEU A 261 -22.72 -32.34 12.20
N PRO A 262 -22.99 -31.04 12.41
CA PRO A 262 -22.07 -29.96 12.07
C PRO A 262 -20.67 -30.19 12.63
N VAL A 263 -19.64 -29.78 11.89
CA VAL A 263 -18.21 -30.01 12.24
C VAL A 263 -17.87 -29.49 13.64
N ILE A 264 -18.44 -28.35 14.04
CA ILE A 264 -18.21 -27.75 15.36
C ILE A 264 -18.76 -28.63 16.48
N GLU A 265 -19.96 -29.18 16.31
CA GLU A 265 -20.59 -30.07 17.30
C GLU A 265 -19.88 -31.41 17.38
N ARG A 266 -19.45 -31.97 16.24
CA ARG A 266 -18.64 -33.20 16.22
C ARG A 266 -17.36 -33.04 17.04
N ARG A 267 -16.63 -31.93 16.86
CA ARG A 267 -15.41 -31.64 17.63
C ARG A 267 -15.68 -31.52 19.13
N LYS A 268 -16.79 -30.88 19.52
CA LYS A 268 -17.18 -30.76 20.93
C LYS A 268 -17.47 -32.13 21.55
N LEU A 269 -18.21 -32.99 20.85
CA LEU A 269 -18.52 -34.34 21.32
C LEU A 269 -17.28 -35.24 21.41
N GLU A 270 -16.37 -35.15 20.43
CA GLU A 270 -15.10 -35.89 20.46
C GLU A 270 -14.23 -35.48 21.65
N LYS A 271 -14.16 -34.18 21.94
CA LYS A 271 -13.44 -33.65 23.11
C LYS A 271 -14.07 -34.14 24.42
N GLN A 272 -15.40 -34.07 24.55
CA GLN A 272 -16.10 -34.58 25.74
C GLN A 272 -15.86 -36.08 25.95
N GLN A 273 -15.87 -36.87 24.87
CA GLN A 273 -15.59 -38.29 24.95
C GLN A 273 -14.14 -38.56 25.38
N SER A 274 -13.15 -37.84 24.82
CA SER A 274 -11.76 -38.00 25.24
C SER A 274 -11.58 -37.65 26.72
N ASP A 275 -12.20 -36.57 27.17
CA ASP A 275 -12.11 -36.11 28.56
C ASP A 275 -12.74 -37.13 29.52
N ALA A 276 -13.90 -37.70 29.17
CA ALA A 276 -14.55 -38.75 29.95
C ALA A 276 -13.72 -40.03 30.04
N ILE A 277 -13.10 -40.47 28.94
CA ILE A 277 -12.22 -41.64 28.92
C ILE A 277 -10.99 -41.41 29.82
N VAL A 278 -10.39 -40.22 29.75
CA VAL A 278 -9.23 -39.87 30.59
C VAL A 278 -9.64 -39.87 32.06
N ALA A 279 -10.77 -39.26 32.42
CA ALA A 279 -11.29 -39.25 33.78
C ALA A 279 -11.56 -40.68 34.30
N TYR A 280 -12.20 -41.52 33.49
CA TYR A 280 -12.46 -42.92 33.85
C TYR A 280 -11.17 -43.72 34.06
N ARG A 281 -10.17 -43.54 33.19
CA ARG A 281 -8.85 -44.18 33.35
C ARG A 281 -8.18 -43.79 34.66
N ARG A 282 -8.25 -42.50 35.03
CA ARG A 282 -7.73 -41.99 36.32
C ARG A 282 -8.46 -42.59 37.52
N LEU A 283 -9.80 -42.65 37.48
CA LEU A 283 -10.60 -43.28 38.54
C LEU A 283 -10.31 -44.77 38.66
N LYS A 284 -10.15 -45.47 37.53
CA LYS A 284 -9.80 -46.89 37.53
C LYS A 284 -8.41 -47.13 38.10
N SER A 285 -7.41 -46.31 37.76
CA SER A 285 -6.07 -46.44 38.34
C SER A 285 -6.07 -46.16 39.85
N GLN A 286 -6.82 -45.15 40.30
CA GLN A 286 -7.00 -44.88 41.74
C GLN A 286 -7.67 -46.06 42.45
N ARG A 287 -8.73 -46.63 41.88
CA ARG A 287 -9.43 -47.78 42.47
C ARG A 287 -8.54 -49.02 42.56
N LEU A 288 -7.65 -49.24 41.58
CA LEU A 288 -6.69 -50.34 41.62
C LEU A 288 -5.62 -50.09 42.69
N ALA A 289 -5.07 -48.88 42.77
CA ALA A 289 -4.10 -48.50 43.81
C ALA A 289 -4.68 -48.68 45.22
N ASN A 290 -5.93 -48.26 45.43
CA ASN A 290 -6.63 -48.40 46.71
C ASN A 290 -7.03 -49.85 47.04
N ARG A 291 -6.98 -50.78 46.07
CA ARG A 291 -7.25 -52.22 46.28
C ARG A 291 -5.99 -53.03 46.52
N SER A 292 -4.82 -52.47 46.20
CA SER A 292 -3.51 -53.09 46.42
C SER A 292 -2.84 -52.66 47.74
N CYS A 293 -3.58 -51.95 48.60
CA CYS A 293 -3.26 -51.68 50.00
C CYS A 293 -4.29 -52.41 50.86
#